data_AF-A0A4Q9KSC8-F1
#
_entry.id   AF-A0A4Q9KSC8-F1
#
_cell.length_a   1.000
_cell.length_b   1.000
_cell.length_c   1.000
_cell.angle_alpha   90.00
_cell.angle_beta   90.00
_cell.angle_gamma   90.00
#
_symmetry.space_group_name_H-M   'P 1'
#
loop_
_entity.id
_entity.type
_entity.pdbx_description
1 polymer ?
#
loop_
_entity_poly.entity_id
_entity_poly.type
_entity_poly.pdbx_seq_one_letter_code
_entity_poly.pdbx_strand_id
1 'polypeptide(L)'
;MKKLIIAEKPSQAEVYATTIGIVEKKNGYYVCKDNYIITWCYGHLVKLANDKTYTKKEKWEMTYLPLILNKQSFIYQSEEKHEKHIGIIKSLIDQSDLVINGTDADREGELIFRTIKKVTSFSKPFKRLWLNSLEASDVKKGLNNLIEYSNEVDKTIKTDIAKTSLAAELRQQFDWLVGVNGTQTMTL
;
A
#
# COMPACT_ATOMS: atom_id res chain seq x y z
N MET A 1 22.60 -5.99 -5.99
CA MET A 1 21.18 -5.68 -6.23
C MET A 1 20.51 -5.40 -4.90
N LYS A 2 20.03 -4.17 -4.69
CA LYS A 2 19.40 -3.72 -3.45
C LYS A 2 17.90 -3.99 -3.51
N LYS A 3 17.36 -4.66 -2.49
CA LYS A 3 15.96 -5.08 -2.42
C LYS A 3 15.26 -4.35 -1.28
N LEU A 4 14.13 -3.71 -1.56
CA LEU A 4 13.32 -3.04 -0.55
C LEU A 4 12.08 -3.87 -0.24
N ILE A 5 11.87 -4.25 1.02
CA ILE A 5 10.62 -4.83 1.50
C ILE A 5 9.79 -3.72 2.14
N ILE A 6 8.53 -3.58 1.72
CA ILE A 6 7.55 -2.69 2.35
C ILE A 6 6.54 -3.56 3.08
N ALA A 7 6.64 -3.60 4.42
CA ALA A 7 5.70 -4.29 5.29
C ALA A 7 4.47 -3.42 5.60
N GLU A 8 3.45 -3.99 6.23
CA GLU A 8 2.24 -3.27 6.63
C GLU A 8 2.42 -2.47 7.92
N LYS A 9 3.21 -2.99 8.86
CA LYS A 9 3.39 -2.45 10.22
C LYS A 9 4.80 -2.70 10.77
N PRO A 10 5.25 -1.90 11.77
CA PRO A 10 6.62 -2.01 12.30
C PRO A 10 6.97 -3.40 12.84
N SER A 11 6.04 -4.06 13.53
CA SER A 11 6.27 -5.40 14.10
C SER A 11 6.49 -6.46 13.03
N GLN A 12 5.76 -6.38 11.92
CA GLN A 12 5.94 -7.28 10.78
C GLN A 12 7.31 -7.07 10.12
N ALA A 13 7.71 -5.80 9.92
CA ALA A 13 9.04 -5.46 9.42
C ALA A 13 10.17 -5.95 10.33
N GLU A 14 9.99 -5.88 11.65
CA GLU A 14 10.98 -6.36 12.62
C GLU A 14 11.18 -7.88 12.52
N VAL A 15 10.11 -8.66 12.32
CA VAL A 15 10.21 -10.10 12.08
C VAL A 15 11.03 -10.39 10.81
N TYR A 16 10.73 -9.69 9.72
CA TYR A 16 11.48 -9.83 8.47
C TYR A 16 12.95 -9.46 8.67
N ALA A 17 13.21 -8.34 9.36
CA ALA A 17 14.56 -7.84 9.60
C ALA A 17 15.38 -8.79 10.47
N THR A 18 14.78 -9.34 11.51
CA THR A 18 15.40 -10.33 12.40
C THR A 18 15.70 -11.63 11.66
N THR A 19 14.78 -12.07 10.80
CA THR A 19 14.93 -13.30 10.02
C THR A 19 16.06 -13.23 8.98
N ILE A 20 16.21 -12.08 8.31
CA ILE A 20 17.29 -11.82 7.34
C ILE A 20 18.60 -11.50 8.07
N GLY A 21 18.53 -10.88 9.24
CA GLY A 21 19.66 -10.42 10.03
C GLY A 21 19.87 -8.92 9.87
N ILE A 22 19.67 -8.18 10.96
CA ILE A 22 19.81 -6.72 11.03
C ILE A 22 21.30 -6.36 11.01
N VAL A 23 21.65 -5.39 10.15
CA VAL A 23 22.97 -4.75 10.11
C VAL A 23 22.90 -3.38 10.78
N GLU A 24 21.86 -2.61 10.47
CA GLU A 24 21.67 -1.27 11.02
C GLU A 24 20.18 -0.96 11.21
N LYS A 25 19.84 -0.31 12.32
CA LYS A 25 18.50 0.23 12.58
C LYS A 25 18.51 1.73 12.33
N LYS A 26 17.62 2.20 11.45
CA LYS A 26 17.44 3.63 11.15
C LYS A 26 16.03 4.07 11.48
N ASN A 27 15.79 5.37 11.45
CA ASN A 27 14.46 5.91 11.66
C ASN A 27 13.55 5.54 10.46
N GLY A 28 12.56 4.68 10.70
CA GLY A 28 11.57 4.26 9.71
C GLY A 28 11.98 3.08 8.82
N TYR A 29 13.16 2.48 9.00
CA TYR A 29 13.58 1.29 8.25
C TYR A 29 14.77 0.55 8.88
N TYR A 30 14.98 -0.69 8.44
CA TYR A 30 16.12 -1.54 8.76
C TYR A 30 17.01 -1.73 7.52
N VAL A 31 18.32 -1.75 7.73
CA VAL A 31 19.29 -2.28 6.77
C VAL A 31 19.67 -3.68 7.24
N CYS A 32 19.54 -4.65 6.35
CA CYS A 32 19.73 -6.06 6.65
C CYS A 32 20.84 -6.65 5.77
N LYS A 33 21.22 -7.89 6.08
CA LYS A 33 22.15 -8.68 5.24
C LYS A 33 21.60 -8.87 3.82
N ASP A 34 22.46 -9.33 2.92
CA ASP A 34 22.11 -9.66 1.53
C ASP A 34 21.47 -8.51 0.73
N ASN A 35 21.85 -7.26 1.07
CA ASN A 35 21.36 -6.03 0.47
C ASN A 35 19.84 -5.80 0.59
N TYR A 36 19.22 -6.34 1.65
CA TYR A 36 17.84 -6.03 1.98
C TYR A 36 17.74 -4.73 2.78
N ILE A 37 16.76 -3.92 2.41
CA ILE A 37 16.24 -2.82 3.22
C ILE A 37 14.79 -3.13 3.52
N ILE A 38 14.34 -2.88 4.75
CA ILE A 38 12.96 -3.16 5.16
C ILE A 38 12.37 -1.91 5.77
N THR A 39 11.31 -1.40 5.17
CA THR A 39 10.47 -0.36 5.75
C THR A 39 9.05 -0.90 5.95
N TRP A 40 8.17 -0.09 6.50
CA TRP A 40 6.81 -0.49 6.82
C TRP A 40 5.83 0.64 6.56
N CYS A 41 4.56 0.31 6.46
CA CYS A 41 3.47 1.25 6.60
C CYS A 41 3.04 1.35 8.08
N TYR A 42 2.07 2.21 8.37
CA TYR A 42 1.37 2.24 9.65
C TYR A 42 -0.10 1.87 9.39
N GLY A 43 -0.32 0.73 8.73
CA GLY A 43 -1.59 0.45 8.06
C GLY A 43 -1.78 1.36 6.83
N HIS A 44 -2.97 1.95 6.68
CA HIS A 44 -3.26 2.89 5.59
C HIS A 44 -2.59 4.25 5.82
N LEU A 45 -1.42 4.48 5.21
CA LEU A 45 -0.77 5.81 5.19
C LEU A 45 -1.46 6.81 4.27
N VAL A 46 -2.26 6.29 3.34
CA VAL A 46 -2.88 7.00 2.24
C VAL A 46 -4.36 6.68 2.26
N LYS A 47 -5.19 7.73 2.14
CA LYS A 47 -6.64 7.63 2.06
C LYS A 47 -7.17 8.34 0.84
N LEU A 48 -8.43 8.08 0.50
CA LEU A 48 -9.14 8.90 -0.48
C LEU A 48 -9.26 10.33 0.03
N ALA A 49 -9.13 11.28 -0.89
CA ALA A 49 -9.32 12.69 -0.59
C ALA A 49 -10.74 12.95 -0.07
N ASN A 50 -10.88 13.99 0.76
CA ASN A 50 -12.21 14.39 1.21
C ASN A 50 -13.02 15.02 0.08
N ASP A 51 -14.33 15.10 0.26
CA ASP A 51 -15.28 15.76 -0.64
C ASP A 51 -14.88 17.21 -0.96
N LYS A 52 -14.36 17.95 0.03
CA LYS A 52 -13.90 19.33 -0.13
C LYS A 52 -12.78 19.48 -1.15
N THR A 53 -11.95 18.45 -1.33
CA THR A 53 -10.89 18.44 -2.35
C THR A 53 -11.48 18.54 -3.76
N TYR A 54 -12.66 17.97 -3.98
CA TYR A 54 -13.34 17.96 -5.28
C TYR A 54 -14.22 19.20 -5.47
N THR A 55 -14.99 19.59 -4.46
CA THR A 55 -15.92 20.72 -4.56
C THR A 55 -15.24 22.07 -4.38
N LYS A 56 -14.07 22.11 -3.70
CA LYS A 56 -13.38 23.33 -3.25
C LYS A 56 -14.27 24.23 -2.38
N LYS A 57 -15.22 23.63 -1.65
CA LYS A 57 -16.16 24.33 -0.78
C LYS A 57 -16.02 23.85 0.66
N GLU A 58 -16.13 24.79 1.60
CA GLU A 58 -16.08 24.49 3.03
C GLU A 58 -17.42 23.98 3.59
N LYS A 59 -18.53 24.37 2.96
CA LYS A 59 -19.89 24.00 3.34
C LYS A 59 -20.52 23.09 2.29
N TRP A 60 -21.41 22.21 2.74
CA TRP A 60 -22.20 21.34 1.87
C TRP A 60 -23.41 22.09 1.31
N GLU A 61 -23.78 21.78 0.06
CA GLU A 61 -24.88 22.41 -0.67
C GLU A 61 -25.58 21.36 -1.54
N MET A 62 -26.91 21.29 -1.48
CA MET A 62 -27.72 20.28 -2.19
C MET A 62 -27.52 20.29 -3.71
N THR A 63 -27.18 21.44 -4.29
CA THR A 63 -26.97 21.63 -5.73
C THR A 63 -25.79 20.84 -6.31
N TYR A 64 -24.87 20.36 -5.45
CA TYR A 64 -23.72 19.56 -5.87
C TYR A 64 -23.85 18.08 -5.54
N LEU A 65 -25.03 17.66 -5.04
CA LEU A 65 -25.33 16.27 -4.76
C LEU A 65 -26.17 15.65 -5.90
N PRO A 66 -25.90 14.39 -6.28
CA PRO A 66 -24.79 13.58 -5.81
C PRO A 66 -23.44 13.99 -6.43
N LEU A 67 -22.38 14.01 -5.61
CA LEU A 67 -21.00 14.06 -6.07
C LEU A 67 -20.65 12.73 -6.74
N ILE A 68 -20.60 12.73 -8.07
CA ILE A 68 -20.25 11.57 -8.88
C ILE A 68 -18.84 11.78 -9.45
N LEU A 69 -17.94 10.84 -9.15
CA LEU A 69 -16.58 10.81 -9.67
C LEU A 69 -16.44 9.70 -10.71
N ASN A 70 -15.67 9.95 -11.76
CA ASN A 70 -15.19 8.88 -12.63
C ASN A 70 -14.07 8.09 -11.91
N LYS A 71 -13.77 6.88 -12.39
CA LYS A 71 -12.79 5.99 -11.75
C LYS A 71 -11.39 6.61 -11.66
N GLN A 72 -10.99 7.42 -12.63
CA GLN A 72 -9.68 8.07 -12.68
C GLN A 72 -9.59 9.33 -11.81
N SER A 73 -10.72 9.89 -11.38
CA SER A 73 -10.79 11.12 -10.59
C SER A 73 -10.53 10.91 -9.11
N PHE A 74 -10.51 9.67 -8.60
CA PHE A 74 -10.22 9.43 -7.18
C PHE A 74 -8.80 9.85 -6.82
N ILE A 75 -8.69 10.87 -5.98
CA ILE A 75 -7.43 11.39 -5.46
C ILE A 75 -7.08 10.61 -4.19
N TYR A 76 -5.85 10.11 -4.16
CA TYR A 76 -5.26 9.45 -3.00
C TYR A 76 -4.26 10.40 -2.34
N GLN A 77 -4.47 10.69 -1.06
CA GLN A 77 -3.66 11.64 -0.31
C GLN A 77 -3.13 11.02 0.98
N SER A 78 -1.91 11.37 1.33
CA SER A 78 -1.33 11.06 2.64
C SER A 78 -1.93 11.95 3.71
N GLU A 79 -1.97 11.45 4.94
CA GLU A 79 -2.15 12.32 6.10
C GLU A 79 -0.86 13.08 6.39
N GLU A 80 -0.95 14.35 6.81
CA GLU A 80 0.22 15.19 7.13
C GLU A 80 1.20 14.48 8.08
N LYS A 81 0.66 13.78 9.10
CA LYS A 81 1.46 13.01 10.07
C LYS A 81 2.31 11.90 9.44
N HIS A 82 1.95 11.45 8.24
CA HIS A 82 2.60 10.35 7.51
C HIS A 82 3.49 10.82 6.36
N GLU A 83 3.45 12.10 5.97
CA GLU A 83 4.23 12.63 4.85
C GLU A 83 5.73 12.41 4.99
N LYS A 84 6.28 12.64 6.19
CA LYS A 84 7.69 12.38 6.48
C LYS A 84 8.09 10.93 6.21
N HIS A 85 7.24 9.99 6.62
CA HIS A 85 7.50 8.56 6.44
C HIS A 85 7.32 8.11 4.98
N ILE A 86 6.35 8.67 4.27
CA ILE A 86 6.20 8.45 2.82
C ILE A 86 7.41 8.99 2.06
N GLY A 87 7.98 10.12 2.48
CA GLY A 87 9.23 10.64 1.95
C GLY A 87 10.40 9.66 2.13
N ILE A 88 10.49 9.00 3.29
CA ILE A 88 11.46 7.93 3.54
C ILE A 88 11.21 6.76 2.58
N ILE A 89 9.99 6.25 2.49
CA ILE A 89 9.62 5.14 1.59
C ILE A 89 10.00 5.48 0.15
N LYS A 90 9.68 6.68 -0.33
CA LYS A 90 10.02 7.14 -1.69
C LYS A 90 11.53 7.13 -1.94
N SER A 91 12.31 7.71 -1.02
CA SER A 91 13.77 7.72 -1.12
C SER A 91 14.36 6.30 -1.15
N LEU A 92 13.80 5.39 -0.35
CA LEU A 92 14.23 3.98 -0.34
C LEU A 92 13.86 3.27 -1.65
N ILE A 93 12.70 3.54 -2.22
CA ILE A 93 12.29 3.00 -3.52
C ILE A 93 13.27 3.44 -4.61
N ASP A 94 13.61 4.72 -4.66
CA ASP A 94 14.51 5.28 -5.67
C ASP A 94 15.91 4.63 -5.62
N GLN A 95 16.39 4.37 -4.40
CA GLN A 95 17.67 3.70 -4.12
C GLN A 95 17.65 2.17 -4.33
N SER A 96 16.48 1.56 -4.54
CA SER A 96 16.33 0.12 -4.69
C SER A 96 16.24 -0.30 -6.17
N ASP A 97 16.68 -1.54 -6.43
CA ASP A 97 16.56 -2.18 -7.74
C ASP A 97 15.26 -2.98 -7.87
N LEU A 98 14.76 -3.51 -6.74
CA LEU A 98 13.54 -4.31 -6.64
C LEU A 98 12.77 -3.92 -5.39
N VAL A 99 11.47 -3.67 -5.55
CA VAL A 99 10.53 -3.48 -4.44
C VAL A 99 9.77 -4.78 -4.16
N ILE A 100 9.55 -5.12 -2.91
CA ILE A 100 8.85 -6.33 -2.49
C ILE A 100 7.67 -5.88 -1.64
N ASN A 101 6.46 -6.21 -2.09
CA ASN A 101 5.25 -6.07 -1.30
C ASN A 101 5.26 -7.14 -0.20
N GLY A 102 5.49 -6.72 1.04
CA GLY A 102 5.51 -7.56 2.24
C GLY A 102 4.34 -7.29 3.19
N THR A 103 3.24 -6.70 2.73
CA THR A 103 2.03 -6.51 3.56
C THR A 103 1.31 -7.83 3.83
N ASP A 104 0.30 -7.85 4.70
CA ASP A 104 -0.43 -9.07 5.04
C ASP A 104 -1.07 -9.72 3.80
N ALA A 105 -1.13 -11.05 3.76
CA ALA A 105 -1.53 -11.86 2.60
C ALA A 105 -3.05 -11.88 2.37
N ASP A 106 -3.64 -10.69 2.28
CA ASP A 106 -5.06 -10.48 2.12
C ASP A 106 -5.37 -9.32 1.16
N ARG A 107 -6.64 -8.90 1.16
CA ARG A 107 -7.12 -7.82 0.30
C ARG A 107 -6.69 -6.44 0.76
N GLU A 108 -6.62 -6.23 2.07
CA GLU A 108 -6.26 -4.94 2.66
C GLU A 108 -4.76 -4.69 2.49
N GLY A 109 -3.92 -5.70 2.74
CA GLY A 109 -2.49 -5.61 2.52
C GLY A 109 -2.13 -5.26 1.07
N GLU A 110 -2.81 -5.86 0.10
CA GLU A 110 -2.62 -5.51 -1.31
C GLU A 110 -3.06 -4.07 -1.62
N LEU A 111 -4.17 -3.61 -1.03
CA LEU A 111 -4.63 -2.23 -1.16
C LEU A 111 -3.62 -1.24 -0.58
N ILE A 112 -3.10 -1.50 0.63
CA ILE A 112 -2.09 -0.66 1.30
C ILE A 112 -0.85 -0.48 0.42
N PHE A 113 -0.29 -1.57 -0.11
CA PHE A 113 0.88 -1.45 -0.97
C PHE A 113 0.59 -0.65 -2.25
N ARG A 114 -0.59 -0.82 -2.84
CA ARG A 114 -0.94 -0.09 -4.06
C ARG A 114 -1.21 1.38 -3.85
N THR A 115 -1.78 1.78 -2.72
CA THR A 115 -1.92 3.21 -2.41
C THR A 115 -0.56 3.86 -2.25
N ILE A 116 0.43 3.17 -1.65
CA ILE A 116 1.83 3.61 -1.65
C ILE A 116 2.37 3.75 -3.07
N LYS A 117 2.17 2.75 -3.93
CA LYS A 117 2.57 2.83 -5.34
C LYS A 117 1.94 4.04 -6.07
N LYS A 118 0.66 4.36 -5.80
CA LYS A 118 -0.02 5.52 -6.39
C LYS A 118 0.64 6.83 -5.96
N VAL A 119 0.82 7.06 -4.65
CA VAL A 119 1.35 8.34 -4.15
C VAL A 119 2.85 8.54 -4.43
N THR A 120 3.62 7.45 -4.48
CA THR A 120 5.04 7.52 -4.82
C THR A 120 5.29 7.49 -6.33
N SER A 121 4.31 7.03 -7.11
CA SER A 121 4.36 6.91 -8.57
C SER A 121 5.56 6.12 -9.09
N PHE A 122 6.05 5.14 -8.33
CA PHE A 122 7.21 4.35 -8.74
C PHE A 122 6.89 3.38 -9.89
N SER A 123 7.89 3.18 -10.75
CA SER A 123 7.88 2.26 -11.89
C SER A 123 8.91 1.12 -11.78
N LYS A 124 9.67 1.07 -10.68
CA LYS A 124 10.61 0.00 -10.37
C LYS A 124 9.94 -1.38 -10.45
N PRO A 125 10.66 -2.44 -10.87
CA PRO A 125 10.18 -3.81 -10.76
C PRO A 125 9.76 -4.10 -9.32
N PHE A 126 8.65 -4.81 -9.17
CA PHE A 126 8.19 -5.21 -7.84
C PHE A 126 7.62 -6.63 -7.84
N LYS A 127 7.77 -7.31 -6.69
CA LYS A 127 7.31 -8.68 -6.44
C LYS A 127 6.45 -8.74 -5.18
N ARG A 128 5.72 -9.83 -5.00
CA ARG A 128 4.89 -10.09 -3.82
C ARG A 128 5.50 -11.18 -2.94
N LEU A 129 5.65 -10.86 -1.66
CA LEU A 129 5.90 -11.84 -0.60
C LEU A 129 4.54 -12.24 -0.01
N TRP A 130 4.08 -13.47 -0.27
CA TRP A 130 2.78 -13.96 0.19
C TRP A 130 2.98 -14.97 1.32
N LEU A 131 2.66 -14.56 2.55
CA LEU A 131 2.92 -15.35 3.76
C LEU A 131 1.64 -15.50 4.59
N ASN A 132 1.31 -16.73 4.98
CA ASN A 132 0.22 -17.01 5.93
C ASN A 132 0.71 -17.03 7.39
N SER A 133 2.03 -16.96 7.59
CA SER A 133 2.71 -17.11 8.89
C SER A 133 3.96 -16.24 8.91
N LEU A 134 4.24 -15.65 10.08
CA LEU A 134 5.42 -14.83 10.33
C LEU A 134 6.55 -15.64 11.00
N GLU A 135 6.44 -16.96 11.08
CA GLU A 135 7.53 -17.81 11.55
C GLU A 135 8.77 -17.65 10.66
N ALA A 136 9.95 -17.64 11.28
CA ALA A 136 11.21 -17.35 10.57
C ALA A 136 11.50 -18.33 9.43
N SER A 137 11.05 -19.57 9.55
CA SER A 137 11.17 -20.60 8.50
C SER A 137 10.29 -20.28 7.28
N ASP A 138 9.05 -19.82 7.50
CA ASP A 138 8.10 -19.45 6.45
C ASP A 138 8.53 -18.17 5.76
N VAL A 139 9.00 -17.17 6.52
CA VAL A 139 9.57 -15.93 5.97
C VAL A 139 10.74 -16.24 5.04
N LYS A 140 11.69 -17.08 5.46
CA LYS A 140 12.84 -17.49 4.61
C LYS A 140 12.37 -18.19 3.33
N LYS A 141 11.42 -19.12 3.44
CA LYS A 141 10.85 -19.81 2.27
C LYS A 141 10.16 -18.82 1.32
N GLY A 142 9.35 -17.90 1.85
CA GLY A 142 8.65 -16.90 1.04
C GLY A 142 9.59 -15.91 0.34
N LEU A 143 10.67 -15.49 1.00
CA LEU A 143 11.69 -14.62 0.38
C LEU A 143 12.44 -15.29 -0.77
N ASN A 144 12.55 -16.63 -0.75
CA ASN A 144 13.11 -17.40 -1.86
C ASN A 144 12.11 -17.65 -2.99
N ASN A 145 10.80 -17.59 -2.70
CA ASN A 145 9.71 -17.89 -3.62
C ASN A 145 8.80 -16.67 -3.85
N LEU A 146 9.39 -15.54 -4.20
CA LEU A 146 8.66 -14.30 -4.48
C LEU A 146 7.81 -14.42 -5.74
N ILE A 147 6.57 -13.94 -5.67
CA ILE A 147 5.63 -13.97 -6.79
C ILE A 147 5.84 -12.72 -7.66
N GLU A 148 6.02 -12.90 -8.97
CA GLU A 148 6.15 -11.80 -9.93
C GLU A 148 4.81 -11.08 -10.19
N TYR A 149 4.81 -9.75 -10.20
CA TYR A 149 3.73 -8.95 -10.77
C TYR A 149 3.91 -8.84 -12.30
N SER A 150 3.72 -9.94 -13.04
CA SER A 150 3.70 -9.94 -14.52
C SER A 150 2.31 -10.32 -15.07
N ASN A 151 2.02 -10.05 -16.34
CA ASN A 151 0.74 -10.44 -16.94
C ASN A 151 0.65 -11.95 -17.29
N GLU A 152 1.75 -12.72 -17.21
CA GLU A 152 1.85 -14.04 -17.86
C GLU A 152 2.30 -15.22 -16.97
N VAL A 153 2.07 -15.19 -15.65
CA VAL A 153 2.44 -16.33 -14.77
C VAL A 153 1.31 -16.70 -13.82
N ASP A 154 0.91 -17.96 -13.89
CA ASP A 154 -0.05 -18.74 -13.11
C ASP A 154 -1.47 -18.17 -12.92
N LYS A 155 -2.42 -18.79 -13.63
CA LYS A 155 -3.81 -18.34 -13.82
C LYS A 155 -4.68 -18.39 -12.55
N THR A 156 -4.21 -18.98 -11.45
CA THR A 156 -5.02 -19.18 -10.23
C THR A 156 -4.68 -18.13 -9.17
N ILE A 157 -3.39 -17.98 -8.81
CA ILE A 157 -2.94 -17.06 -7.76
C ILE A 157 -3.00 -15.59 -8.23
N LYS A 158 -2.70 -15.30 -9.50
CA LYS A 158 -2.81 -13.92 -10.02
C LYS A 158 -4.24 -13.44 -10.20
N THR A 159 -5.16 -14.31 -10.61
CA THR A 159 -6.57 -13.92 -10.60
C THR A 159 -6.99 -13.52 -9.21
N ASP A 160 -6.55 -14.25 -8.18
CA ASP A 160 -6.94 -13.91 -6.83
C ASP A 160 -6.29 -12.62 -6.39
N ILE A 161 -5.00 -12.38 -6.58
CA ILE A 161 -4.33 -11.12 -6.17
C ILE A 161 -4.85 -9.91 -6.97
N ALA A 162 -4.97 -10.02 -8.29
CA ALA A 162 -5.43 -8.91 -9.13
C ALA A 162 -6.92 -8.62 -8.93
N LYS A 163 -7.78 -9.64 -8.85
CA LYS A 163 -9.21 -9.47 -8.51
C LYS A 163 -9.37 -8.95 -7.10
N THR A 164 -8.56 -9.44 -6.15
CA THR A 164 -8.52 -8.98 -4.77
C THR A 164 -8.19 -7.50 -4.70
N SER A 165 -7.12 -7.08 -5.38
CA SER A 165 -6.70 -5.69 -5.41
C SER A 165 -7.79 -4.79 -5.99
N LEU A 166 -8.31 -5.16 -7.17
CA LEU A 166 -9.33 -4.38 -7.84
C LEU A 166 -10.62 -4.33 -7.01
N ALA A 167 -11.01 -5.45 -6.38
CA ALA A 167 -12.18 -5.50 -5.51
C ALA A 167 -12.01 -4.62 -4.26
N ALA A 168 -10.84 -4.62 -3.63
CA ALA A 168 -10.55 -3.76 -2.48
C ALA A 168 -10.60 -2.27 -2.87
N GLU A 169 -9.99 -1.92 -4.00
CA GLU A 169 -10.03 -0.56 -4.54
C GLU A 169 -11.46 -0.11 -4.86
N LEU A 170 -12.22 -0.93 -5.59
CA LEU A 170 -13.60 -0.62 -5.96
C LEU A 170 -14.50 -0.51 -4.73
N ARG A 171 -14.31 -1.38 -3.74
CA ARG A 171 -15.04 -1.30 -2.47
C ARG A 171 -14.75 0.02 -1.76
N GLN A 172 -13.47 0.39 -1.61
CA GLN A 172 -13.09 1.65 -0.98
C GLN A 172 -13.68 2.87 -1.71
N GLN A 173 -13.67 2.86 -3.05
CA GLN A 173 -14.25 3.92 -3.88
C GLN A 173 -15.78 4.00 -3.75
N PHE A 174 -16.44 2.85 -3.72
CA PHE A 174 -17.89 2.76 -3.58
C PHE A 174 -18.35 3.21 -2.19
N ASP A 175 -17.71 2.69 -1.13
CA ASP A 175 -17.99 3.07 0.25
C ASP A 175 -17.80 4.58 0.44
N TRP A 176 -16.78 5.17 -0.19
CA TRP A 176 -16.57 6.62 -0.20
C TRP A 176 -17.69 7.38 -0.92
N LEU A 177 -18.07 6.96 -2.14
CA LEU A 177 -19.14 7.62 -2.91
C LEU A 177 -20.48 7.59 -2.18
N VAL A 178 -20.87 6.41 -1.68
CA VAL A 178 -22.14 6.25 -0.95
C VAL A 178 -22.07 6.98 0.38
N GLY A 179 -20.97 6.86 1.11
CA GLY A 179 -20.77 7.50 2.41
C GLY A 179 -20.81 9.02 2.33
N VAL A 180 -20.09 9.63 1.38
CA VAL A 180 -20.09 11.08 1.17
C VAL A 180 -21.49 11.56 0.79
N ASN A 181 -22.09 10.99 -0.25
CA ASN A 181 -23.39 11.46 -0.74
C ASN A 181 -24.51 11.25 0.28
N GLY A 182 -24.56 10.08 0.93
CA GLY A 182 -25.56 9.79 1.94
C GLY A 182 -25.42 10.67 3.17
N THR A 183 -24.20 10.87 3.69
CA THR A 183 -23.97 11.72 4.86
C THR A 183 -24.34 13.18 4.58
N GLN A 184 -23.94 13.74 3.44
CA GLN A 184 -24.27 15.14 3.11
C GLN A 184 -25.77 15.33 2.92
N THR A 185 -26.43 14.43 2.18
CA THR A 185 -27.88 14.51 1.93
C THR A 185 -28.70 14.41 3.22
N MET A 186 -28.29 13.56 4.16
CA MET A 186 -29.01 13.39 5.44
C MET A 186 -28.71 14.50 6.46
N THR A 187 -27.62 15.25 6.29
CA THR A 187 -27.22 16.33 7.20
C THR A 187 -27.81 17.69 6.79
N LEU A 188 -27.99 17.92 5.49
CA LEU A 188 -28.59 19.13 4.92
C LEU A 188 -30.13 19.12 5.06
#